data_AF-A0A0P0V5A9-F1
#
_entry.id   AF-A0A0P0V5A9-F1
#
_cell.length_a   1.000
_cell.length_b   1.000
_cell.length_c   1.000
_cell.angle_alpha   90.00
_cell.angle_beta   90.00
_cell.angle_gamma   90.00
#
_symmetry.space_group_name_H-M   'P 1'
#
loop_
_entity.id
_entity.type
_entity.pdbx_description
1 polymer ?
#
loop_
_entity_poly.entity_id
_entity_poly.type
_entity_poly.pdbx_seq_one_letter_code
_entity_poly.pdbx_strand_id
1 'polypeptide(L)'
;WPLIEPLPSYGRGRELPGGRYMSLIHGNGLQDVVITGDNGTIDGQGSAWWDMWKKGTLPFTRPHLLELMNSSDVVVSNVVFQDSPFWNIHPVYCSNVVIRNVTVLAPHDSPNTDGIDPDSSSNVCIEDCYISTGDDLIAIKSGWDEYGMAYGRPSSHITIRRITGSSPFAGFAVGSETSGGVEHVLAEHLNFFSSGFGIHIKTNTGRGGFIRNVTVSDVTLDSVRYGLRIAGDVGGHPDDRYDRNALPVVDGLTIKNVQGQNIREAGSIKGIATSAFSRICLSNVKLNGGAAVRPWKCEAVSGAALDVQPSPCTELTSTSGMSFCTNSL
;
A
#
# COMPACT_ATOMS: atom_id res chain seq x y z
N TRP A 1 20.95 -18.76 5.84
CA TRP A 1 19.53 -18.39 5.98
C TRP A 1 18.69 -19.42 5.27
N PRO A 2 17.71 -20.07 5.92
CA PRO A 2 16.93 -21.15 5.31
C PRO A 2 16.05 -20.61 4.17
N LEU A 3 15.85 -21.45 3.15
CA LEU A 3 14.91 -21.21 2.08
C LEU A 3 13.58 -21.89 2.39
N ILE A 4 12.50 -21.20 2.06
CA ILE A 4 11.12 -21.70 2.16
C ILE A 4 10.40 -21.49 0.84
N GLU A 5 9.30 -22.20 0.69
CA GLU A 5 8.44 -22.08 -0.47
C GLU A 5 7.90 -20.64 -0.61
N PRO A 6 7.61 -20.22 -1.86
CA PRO A 6 6.85 -19.00 -2.12
C PRO A 6 5.51 -18.99 -1.40
N LEU A 7 4.95 -17.78 -1.27
CA LEU A 7 3.56 -17.63 -0.86
C LEU A 7 2.65 -18.24 -1.94
N PRO A 8 1.66 -19.07 -1.57
CA PRO A 8 0.75 -19.68 -2.54
C PRO A 8 -0.03 -18.63 -3.33
N SER A 9 -0.33 -17.46 -2.74
CA SER A 9 -0.97 -16.34 -3.45
C SER A 9 -0.04 -15.55 -4.38
N TYR A 10 1.25 -15.92 -4.48
CA TYR A 10 2.25 -15.27 -5.36
C TYR A 10 2.84 -16.23 -6.39
N GLY A 11 2.79 -17.54 -6.16
CA GLY A 11 3.28 -18.58 -7.07
C GLY A 11 4.81 -18.72 -7.17
N ARG A 12 5.55 -17.65 -6.87
CA ARG A 12 7.02 -17.58 -6.88
C ARG A 12 7.52 -16.53 -5.90
N GLY A 13 8.83 -16.47 -5.68
CA GLY A 13 9.46 -15.36 -5.00
C GLY A 13 9.12 -14.02 -5.66
N ARG A 14 8.89 -13.00 -4.82
CA ARG A 14 8.44 -11.67 -5.26
C ARG A 14 9.47 -10.93 -6.10
N GLU A 15 10.75 -11.19 -5.85
CA GLU A 15 11.85 -10.55 -6.57
C GLU A 15 12.43 -11.46 -7.65
N LEU A 16 12.53 -12.76 -7.34
CA LEU A 16 13.18 -13.76 -8.18
C LEU A 16 12.35 -15.05 -8.24
N PRO A 17 12.39 -15.78 -9.36
CA PRO A 17 11.80 -17.12 -9.44
C PRO A 17 12.36 -18.07 -8.38
N GLY A 18 11.59 -19.10 -8.01
CA GLY A 18 11.96 -20.07 -6.99
C GLY A 18 11.56 -19.64 -5.58
N GLY A 19 12.19 -20.25 -4.58
CA GLY A 19 11.90 -20.00 -3.16
C GLY A 19 12.32 -18.61 -2.67
N ARG A 20 12.15 -18.40 -1.37
CA ARG A 20 12.51 -17.16 -0.68
C ARG A 20 13.25 -17.46 0.61
N TYR A 21 14.09 -16.53 1.06
CA TYR A 21 14.68 -16.64 2.38
C TYR A 21 13.60 -16.43 3.46
N MET A 22 13.61 -17.28 4.49
CA MET A 22 12.71 -17.13 5.64
C MET A 22 12.96 -15.80 6.36
N SER A 23 11.92 -15.12 6.84
CA SER A 23 12.06 -13.86 7.59
C SER A 23 12.91 -14.01 8.86
N LEU A 24 13.51 -12.91 9.35
CA LEU A 24 14.30 -12.93 10.59
C LEU A 24 13.45 -13.41 11.78
N ILE A 25 12.25 -12.85 11.90
CA ILE A 25 11.20 -13.34 12.80
C ILE A 25 10.09 -13.89 11.92
N HIS A 26 9.87 -15.20 12.04
CA HIS A 26 8.88 -15.92 11.24
C HIS A 26 7.97 -16.74 12.15
N GLY A 27 6.65 -16.59 11.97
CA GLY A 27 5.63 -17.39 12.62
C GLY A 27 4.60 -17.89 11.60
N ASN A 28 4.12 -19.12 11.76
CA ASN A 28 3.09 -19.69 10.89
C ASN A 28 2.06 -20.48 11.71
N GLY A 29 0.78 -20.17 11.56
CA GLY A 29 -0.30 -20.86 12.28
C GLY A 29 -0.33 -20.54 13.77
N LEU A 30 0.11 -19.34 14.18
CA LEU A 30 0.12 -18.94 15.58
C LEU A 30 -1.20 -18.30 16.00
N GLN A 31 -1.54 -18.43 17.29
CA GLN A 31 -2.69 -17.77 17.91
C GLN A 31 -2.25 -17.10 19.21
N ASP A 32 -2.83 -15.94 19.52
CA ASP A 32 -2.57 -15.18 20.76
C ASP A 32 -1.08 -14.82 20.90
N VAL A 33 -0.60 -14.03 19.92
CA VAL A 33 0.81 -13.66 19.82
C VAL A 33 0.98 -12.19 20.18
N VAL A 34 1.85 -11.92 21.16
CA VAL A 34 2.24 -10.56 21.54
C VAL A 34 3.73 -10.36 21.31
N ILE A 35 4.07 -9.43 20.43
CA ILE A 35 5.44 -8.95 20.17
C ILE A 35 5.53 -7.52 20.71
N THR A 36 6.29 -7.34 21.79
CA THR A 36 6.49 -6.02 22.41
C THR A 36 7.91 -5.88 22.97
N GLY A 37 8.38 -4.64 23.18
CA GLY A 37 9.79 -4.45 23.54
C GLY A 37 10.16 -3.12 24.18
N ASP A 38 9.23 -2.35 24.75
CA ASP A 38 9.49 -1.05 25.40
C ASP A 38 10.41 -0.12 24.56
N ASN A 39 10.09 -0.01 23.26
CA ASN A 39 10.86 0.71 22.25
C ASN A 39 12.27 0.15 21.97
N GLY A 40 12.50 -1.13 22.28
CA GLY A 40 13.68 -1.88 21.85
C GLY A 40 13.72 -2.10 20.34
N THR A 41 14.93 -2.29 19.80
CA THR A 41 15.18 -2.36 18.35
C THR A 41 15.41 -3.79 17.88
N ILE A 42 14.71 -4.17 16.81
CA ILE A 42 14.99 -5.34 15.99
C ILE A 42 15.67 -4.83 14.71
N ASP A 43 16.98 -5.07 14.60
CA ASP A 43 17.81 -4.62 13.47
C ASP A 43 18.04 -5.78 12.48
N GLY A 44 17.58 -5.60 11.24
CA GLY A 44 17.68 -6.56 10.15
C GLY A 44 19.02 -6.57 9.42
N GLN A 45 19.87 -5.57 9.64
CA GLN A 45 21.17 -5.39 8.97
C GLN A 45 21.08 -5.55 7.44
N GLY A 46 20.09 -4.90 6.83
CA GLY A 46 19.69 -5.09 5.43
C GLY A 46 20.73 -4.70 4.38
N SER A 47 21.79 -3.96 4.75
CA SER A 47 22.78 -3.39 3.81
C SER A 47 23.40 -4.43 2.85
N ALA A 48 23.78 -5.60 3.36
CA ALA A 48 24.33 -6.67 2.53
C ALA A 48 23.32 -7.18 1.48
N TRP A 49 22.04 -7.23 1.84
CA TRP A 49 20.96 -7.64 0.94
C TRP A 49 20.66 -6.58 -0.12
N TRP A 50 20.66 -5.31 0.27
CA TRP A 50 20.47 -4.19 -0.64
C TRP A 50 21.61 -4.11 -1.66
N ASP A 51 22.85 -4.36 -1.23
CA ASP A 51 24.01 -4.43 -2.12
C ASP A 51 23.88 -5.56 -3.14
N MET A 52 23.47 -6.75 -2.71
CA MET A 52 23.23 -7.87 -3.62
C MET A 52 22.11 -7.57 -4.61
N TRP A 53 21.04 -6.91 -4.16
CA TRP A 53 19.93 -6.47 -5.00
C TRP A 53 20.39 -5.47 -6.06
N LYS A 54 21.09 -4.41 -5.64
CA LYS A 54 21.63 -3.35 -6.52
C LYS A 54 22.59 -3.93 -7.57
N LYS A 55 23.33 -4.99 -7.23
CA LYS A 55 24.25 -5.70 -8.14
C LYS A 55 23.57 -6.78 -9.00
N GLY A 56 22.30 -7.10 -8.77
CA GLY A 56 21.60 -8.19 -9.46
C GLY A 56 22.17 -9.57 -9.14
N THR A 57 22.72 -9.75 -7.94
CA THR A 57 23.43 -10.98 -7.50
C THR A 57 22.67 -11.79 -6.46
N LEU A 58 21.44 -11.38 -6.14
CA LEU A 58 20.57 -12.16 -5.25
C LEU A 58 20.29 -13.53 -5.87
N PRO A 59 20.43 -14.62 -5.09
CA PRO A 59 20.10 -15.96 -5.57
C PRO A 59 18.59 -16.25 -5.46
N PHE A 60 17.92 -15.65 -4.46
CA PHE A 60 16.50 -15.85 -4.13
C PHE A 60 15.91 -14.55 -3.57
N THR A 61 14.58 -14.50 -3.42
CA THR A 61 13.89 -13.34 -2.81
C THR A 61 14.36 -13.11 -1.38
N ARG A 62 14.65 -11.84 -1.04
CA ARG A 62 15.15 -11.40 0.26
C ARG A 62 14.14 -11.69 1.38
N PRO A 63 14.61 -11.93 2.62
CA PRO A 63 13.72 -12.16 3.76
C PRO A 63 13.07 -10.85 4.23
N HIS A 64 11.88 -10.94 4.84
CA HIS A 64 11.30 -9.82 5.59
C HIS A 64 11.92 -9.75 6.99
N LEU A 65 11.68 -8.65 7.71
CA LEU A 65 12.10 -8.55 9.10
C LEU A 65 11.17 -9.34 10.03
N LEU A 66 9.88 -9.06 9.97
CA LEU A 66 8.82 -9.81 10.66
C LEU A 66 7.79 -10.30 9.65
N GLU A 67 7.55 -11.61 9.64
CA GLU A 67 6.45 -12.20 8.89
C GLU A 67 5.65 -13.17 9.76
N LEU A 68 4.34 -12.94 9.80
CA LEU A 68 3.39 -13.82 10.44
C LEU A 68 2.45 -14.35 9.37
N MET A 69 2.41 -15.67 9.24
CA MET A 69 1.61 -16.38 8.26
C MET A 69 0.45 -17.09 8.95
N ASN A 70 -0.74 -17.10 8.35
CA ASN A 70 -1.89 -17.89 8.80
C ASN A 70 -2.18 -17.76 10.31
N SER A 71 -1.93 -16.59 10.89
CA SER A 71 -1.96 -16.38 12.34
C SER A 71 -3.15 -15.53 12.76
N SER A 72 -3.55 -15.64 14.02
CA SER A 72 -4.71 -14.91 14.56
C SER A 72 -4.44 -14.32 15.92
N ASP A 73 -5.16 -13.24 16.25
CA ASP A 73 -5.09 -12.57 17.54
C ASP A 73 -3.64 -12.12 17.84
N VAL A 74 -3.13 -11.25 16.96
CA VAL A 74 -1.75 -10.78 16.97
C VAL A 74 -1.68 -9.34 17.44
N VAL A 75 -0.76 -9.05 18.36
CA VAL A 75 -0.40 -7.69 18.77
C VAL A 75 1.09 -7.46 18.57
N VAL A 76 1.45 -6.46 17.77
CA VAL A 76 2.82 -5.92 17.65
C VAL A 76 2.81 -4.50 18.20
N SER A 77 3.58 -4.22 19.25
CA SER A 77 3.55 -2.88 19.85
C SER A 77 4.81 -2.45 20.60
N ASN A 78 5.12 -1.15 20.58
CA ASN A 78 6.24 -0.57 21.32
C ASN A 78 7.59 -1.21 20.93
N VAL A 79 7.88 -1.30 19.63
CA VAL A 79 9.11 -1.87 19.08
C VAL A 79 9.59 -1.02 17.91
N VAL A 80 10.91 -0.91 17.77
CA VAL A 80 11.57 -0.32 16.60
C VAL A 80 12.00 -1.43 15.64
N PHE A 81 11.59 -1.35 14.38
CA PHE A 81 12.07 -2.19 13.28
C PHE A 81 13.05 -1.37 12.46
N GLN A 82 14.29 -1.87 12.32
CA GLN A 82 15.36 -1.13 11.65
C GLN A 82 15.99 -1.98 10.55
N ASP A 83 16.27 -1.35 9.41
CA ASP A 83 17.10 -1.88 8.33
C ASP A 83 16.67 -3.28 7.85
N SER A 84 15.38 -3.46 7.59
CA SER A 84 14.88 -4.71 6.99
C SER A 84 15.56 -5.00 5.64
N PRO A 85 15.94 -6.25 5.36
CA PRO A 85 16.42 -6.65 4.05
C PRO A 85 15.43 -6.40 2.91
N PHE A 86 14.12 -6.45 3.18
CA PHE A 86 13.00 -6.25 2.25
C PHE A 86 11.85 -5.59 3.02
N TRP A 87 10.58 -6.01 2.86
CA TRP A 87 9.47 -5.48 3.68
C TRP A 87 9.71 -5.68 5.19
N ASN A 88 9.22 -4.74 6.01
CA ASN A 88 9.48 -4.77 7.46
C ASN A 88 8.48 -5.66 8.20
N ILE A 89 7.18 -5.34 8.17
CA ILE A 89 6.15 -6.07 8.92
C ILE A 89 5.10 -6.63 7.96
N HIS A 90 5.07 -7.95 7.80
CA HIS A 90 4.23 -8.66 6.84
C HIS A 90 3.28 -9.66 7.52
N PRO A 91 2.11 -9.22 8.01
CA PRO A 91 1.03 -10.14 8.37
C PRO A 91 0.34 -10.61 7.08
N VAL A 92 0.57 -11.87 6.73
CA VAL A 92 0.00 -12.50 5.54
C VAL A 92 -0.94 -13.63 5.92
N TYR A 93 -2.14 -13.64 5.36
CA TYR A 93 -3.18 -14.63 5.70
C TYR A 93 -3.60 -14.59 7.17
N CYS A 94 -3.46 -13.43 7.83
CA CYS A 94 -3.75 -13.27 9.25
C CYS A 94 -5.17 -12.74 9.49
N SER A 95 -5.63 -12.83 10.74
CA SER A 95 -6.89 -12.23 11.19
C SER A 95 -6.77 -11.65 12.59
N ASN A 96 -7.45 -10.53 12.86
CA ASN A 96 -7.39 -9.83 14.16
C ASN A 96 -5.95 -9.42 14.53
N VAL A 97 -5.41 -8.47 13.77
CA VAL A 97 -4.03 -8.00 13.92
C VAL A 97 -4.04 -6.55 14.39
N VAL A 98 -3.30 -6.25 15.45
CA VAL A 98 -3.07 -4.88 15.93
C VAL A 98 -1.58 -4.58 15.86
N ILE A 99 -1.20 -3.57 15.10
CA ILE A 99 0.16 -3.03 15.04
C ILE A 99 0.08 -1.59 15.54
N ARG A 100 0.66 -1.30 16.70
CA ARG A 100 0.52 0.03 17.31
C ARG A 100 1.77 0.55 17.99
N ASN A 101 1.98 1.87 17.95
CA ASN A 101 3.13 2.50 18.60
C ASN A 101 4.46 1.86 18.20
N VAL A 102 4.62 1.58 16.90
CA VAL A 102 5.86 1.04 16.33
C VAL A 102 6.59 2.11 15.53
N THR A 103 7.92 2.00 15.51
CA THR A 103 8.77 2.82 14.67
C THR A 103 9.43 1.92 13.62
N VAL A 104 9.39 2.30 12.34
CA VAL A 104 10.02 1.53 11.25
C VAL A 104 10.98 2.43 10.50
N LEU A 105 12.25 2.03 10.42
CA LEU A 105 13.35 2.83 9.89
C LEU A 105 14.16 2.06 8.85
N ALA A 106 14.38 2.66 7.69
CA ALA A 106 15.37 2.24 6.72
C ALA A 106 15.85 3.45 5.90
N PRO A 107 17.07 3.44 5.35
CA PRO A 107 17.56 4.50 4.47
C PRO A 107 16.62 4.74 3.27
N HIS A 108 16.45 5.98 2.82
CA HIS A 108 15.55 6.25 1.68
C HIS A 108 16.01 5.61 0.36
N ASP A 109 17.28 5.19 0.25
CA ASP A 109 17.80 4.47 -0.91
C ASP A 109 17.83 2.94 -0.73
N SER A 110 17.22 2.40 0.34
CA SER A 110 17.08 0.96 0.52
C SER A 110 15.93 0.42 -0.35
N PRO A 111 16.19 -0.57 -1.23
CA PRO A 111 15.19 -1.03 -2.18
C PRO A 111 14.10 -1.87 -1.51
N ASN A 112 12.84 -1.51 -1.72
CA ASN A 112 11.66 -2.29 -1.31
C ASN A 112 11.58 -2.58 0.18
N THR A 113 11.90 -1.57 0.99
CA THR A 113 11.77 -1.63 2.45
C THR A 113 10.41 -1.08 2.88
N ASP A 114 9.33 -1.61 2.34
CA ASP A 114 7.95 -1.25 2.70
C ASP A 114 7.77 -1.37 4.22
N GLY A 115 6.99 -0.48 4.82
CA GLY A 115 6.83 -0.40 6.28
C GLY A 115 5.93 -1.49 6.85
N ILE A 116 4.64 -1.45 6.51
CA ILE A 116 3.66 -2.45 6.97
C ILE A 116 2.79 -2.90 5.80
N ASP A 117 2.74 -4.21 5.59
CA ASP A 117 2.11 -4.83 4.43
C ASP A 117 1.05 -5.86 4.85
N PRO A 118 -0.18 -5.45 5.18
CA PRO A 118 -1.26 -6.41 5.36
C PRO A 118 -1.58 -7.10 4.03
N ASP A 119 -1.35 -8.40 3.96
CA ASP A 119 -1.54 -9.20 2.74
C ASP A 119 -2.57 -10.31 2.96
N SER A 120 -3.65 -10.31 2.17
CA SER A 120 -4.75 -11.27 2.29
C SER A 120 -5.22 -11.48 3.75
N SER A 121 -5.28 -10.38 4.52
CA SER A 121 -5.52 -10.40 5.97
C SER A 121 -6.79 -9.63 6.35
N SER A 122 -7.44 -10.02 7.45
CA SER A 122 -8.70 -9.41 7.88
C SER A 122 -8.67 -8.84 9.30
N ASN A 123 -9.49 -7.82 9.56
CA ASN A 123 -9.59 -7.17 10.87
C ASN A 123 -8.21 -6.68 11.36
N VAL A 124 -7.60 -5.80 10.56
CA VAL A 124 -6.25 -5.26 10.85
C VAL A 124 -6.37 -3.81 11.31
N CYS A 125 -5.76 -3.49 12.46
CA CYS A 125 -5.65 -2.13 12.97
C CYS A 125 -4.17 -1.74 13.00
N ILE A 126 -3.81 -0.67 12.29
CA ILE A 126 -2.47 -0.08 12.30
C ILE A 126 -2.60 1.34 12.84
N GLU A 127 -1.98 1.65 13.97
CA GLU A 127 -2.15 2.97 14.57
C GLU A 127 -0.95 3.51 15.34
N ASP A 128 -0.83 4.84 15.39
CA ASP A 128 0.19 5.53 16.18
C ASP A 128 1.63 5.15 15.77
N CYS A 129 1.89 4.99 14.47
CA CYS A 129 3.20 4.56 13.97
C CYS A 129 4.00 5.72 13.37
N TYR A 130 5.32 5.64 13.52
CA TYR A 130 6.27 6.45 12.76
C TYR A 130 7.02 5.57 11.76
N ILE A 131 6.99 5.90 10.47
CA ILE A 131 7.58 5.08 9.40
C ILE A 131 8.44 5.96 8.50
N SER A 132 9.72 5.63 8.34
CA SER A 132 10.61 6.29 7.39
C SER A 132 11.47 5.26 6.70
N THR A 133 11.20 5.00 5.42
CA THR A 133 11.80 3.87 4.69
C THR A 133 12.09 4.24 3.23
N GLY A 134 12.74 3.33 2.50
CA GLY A 134 13.02 3.47 1.07
C GLY A 134 11.91 3.05 0.11
N ASP A 135 10.75 2.60 0.61
CA ASP A 135 9.56 2.23 -0.20
C ASP A 135 8.27 2.58 0.55
N ASP A 136 7.10 2.09 0.15
CA ASP A 136 5.81 2.50 0.70
C ASP A 136 5.73 2.38 2.25
N LEU A 137 5.15 3.38 2.94
CA LEU A 137 5.04 3.29 4.40
C LEU A 137 4.02 2.23 4.82
N ILE A 138 2.87 2.21 4.15
CA ILE A 138 1.83 1.20 4.28
C ILE A 138 1.43 0.74 2.88
N ALA A 139 1.42 -0.57 2.62
CA ALA A 139 0.95 -1.13 1.36
C ALA A 139 0.03 -2.34 1.59
N ILE A 140 -1.28 -2.14 1.39
CA ILE A 140 -2.26 -3.23 1.51
C ILE A 140 -2.19 -4.12 0.26
N LYS A 141 -2.03 -5.43 0.45
CA LYS A 141 -1.90 -6.43 -0.61
C LYS A 141 -2.91 -7.57 -0.42
N SER A 142 -3.05 -8.42 -1.42
CA SER A 142 -3.90 -9.61 -1.40
C SER A 142 -3.47 -10.60 -2.50
N GLY A 143 -2.18 -10.85 -2.65
CA GLY A 143 -1.66 -11.76 -3.69
C GLY A 143 -1.56 -11.21 -5.12
N TRP A 144 -0.95 -12.02 -6.00
CA TRP A 144 -0.36 -11.61 -7.27
C TRP A 144 -0.92 -12.42 -8.46
N ASP A 145 -1.63 -11.74 -9.36
CA ASP A 145 -2.23 -12.23 -10.63
C ASP A 145 -3.03 -13.53 -10.43
N GLU A 146 -2.83 -14.54 -11.28
CA GLU A 146 -3.53 -15.80 -11.27
C GLU A 146 -3.39 -16.55 -9.95
N TYR A 147 -2.26 -16.39 -9.26
CA TYR A 147 -2.02 -17.01 -7.96
C TYR A 147 -2.87 -16.37 -6.88
N GLY A 148 -2.95 -15.03 -6.86
CA GLY A 148 -3.80 -14.30 -5.92
C GLY A 148 -5.29 -14.53 -6.19
N MET A 149 -5.68 -14.55 -7.47
CA MET A 149 -7.05 -14.87 -7.87
C MET A 149 -7.46 -16.31 -7.49
N ALA A 150 -6.59 -17.28 -7.74
CA ALA A 150 -6.83 -18.68 -7.39
C ALA A 150 -6.85 -18.90 -5.87
N TYR A 151 -6.00 -18.19 -5.13
CA TYR A 151 -5.99 -18.24 -3.67
C TYR A 151 -7.26 -17.60 -3.07
N GLY A 152 -7.80 -16.56 -3.73
CA GLY A 152 -9.17 -16.08 -3.50
C GLY A 152 -9.40 -15.46 -2.11
N ARG A 153 -8.35 -14.97 -1.45
CA ARG A 153 -8.43 -14.39 -0.11
C ARG A 153 -8.18 -12.88 -0.14
N PRO A 154 -9.21 -12.04 0.14
CA PRO A 154 -9.05 -10.60 0.15
C PRO A 154 -8.34 -10.10 1.40
N SER A 155 -7.78 -8.89 1.31
CA SER A 155 -7.51 -8.05 2.49
C SER A 155 -8.76 -7.22 2.80
N SER A 156 -9.27 -7.32 4.03
CA SER A 156 -10.55 -6.68 4.38
C SER A 156 -10.65 -6.18 5.81
N HIS A 157 -11.50 -5.17 6.03
CA HIS A 157 -11.74 -4.60 7.37
C HIS A 157 -10.43 -4.09 7.99
N ILE A 158 -9.78 -3.16 7.29
CA ILE A 158 -8.49 -2.61 7.68
C ILE A 158 -8.68 -1.16 8.13
N THR A 159 -8.24 -0.84 9.33
CA THR A 159 -8.20 0.53 9.87
C THR A 159 -6.75 0.96 10.04
N ILE A 160 -6.39 2.09 9.44
CA ILE A 160 -5.07 2.71 9.53
C ILE A 160 -5.26 4.13 10.04
N ARG A 161 -4.58 4.52 11.13
CA ARG A 161 -4.74 5.88 11.64
C ARG A 161 -3.58 6.43 12.43
N ARG A 162 -3.43 7.75 12.43
CA ARG A 162 -2.37 8.45 13.17
C ARG A 162 -0.98 7.93 12.76
N ILE A 163 -0.74 7.90 11.45
CA ILE A 163 0.53 7.49 10.86
C ILE A 163 1.30 8.74 10.45
N THR A 164 2.56 8.82 10.87
CA THR A 164 3.47 9.89 10.45
C THR A 164 4.69 9.30 9.75
N GLY A 165 5.15 9.90 8.64
CA GLY A 165 6.33 9.35 7.98
C GLY A 165 6.74 9.97 6.65
N SER A 166 7.83 9.43 6.09
CA SER A 166 8.44 9.90 4.84
C SER A 166 9.04 8.76 4.03
N SER A 167 8.88 8.79 2.71
CA SER A 167 9.46 7.79 1.80
C SER A 167 9.53 8.30 0.36
N PRO A 168 10.55 7.97 -0.44
CA PRO A 168 10.57 8.34 -1.86
C PRO A 168 9.44 7.69 -2.70
N PHE A 169 8.64 6.80 -2.09
CA PHE A 169 7.45 6.15 -2.65
C PHE A 169 6.17 6.65 -1.95
N ALA A 170 5.19 5.79 -1.66
CA ALA A 170 3.89 6.21 -1.14
C ALA A 170 3.84 6.29 0.39
N GLY A 171 3.12 7.29 0.90
CA GLY A 171 2.72 7.33 2.30
C GLY A 171 1.66 6.27 2.63
N PHE A 172 0.57 6.24 1.86
CA PHE A 172 -0.44 5.20 1.95
C PHE A 172 -0.68 4.58 0.57
N ALA A 173 -0.56 3.25 0.50
CA ALA A 173 -0.79 2.50 -0.72
C ALA A 173 -1.77 1.34 -0.56
N VAL A 174 -2.48 1.09 -1.65
CA VAL A 174 -3.13 -0.20 -1.92
C VAL A 174 -2.48 -0.77 -3.18
N GLY A 175 -1.98 -2.00 -3.08
CA GLY A 175 -1.40 -2.76 -4.18
C GLY A 175 0.12 -2.64 -4.34
N SER A 176 0.68 -3.03 -5.49
CA SER A 176 -0.04 -3.47 -6.70
C SER A 176 -0.61 -4.88 -6.62
N GLU A 177 -0.17 -5.71 -5.68
CA GLU A 177 -0.59 -7.09 -5.52
C GLU A 177 -2.00 -7.16 -4.91
N THR A 178 -3.06 -6.98 -5.72
CA THR A 178 -4.45 -6.87 -5.25
C THR A 178 -5.37 -7.99 -5.76
N SER A 179 -4.81 -9.13 -6.16
CA SER A 179 -5.53 -10.10 -7.00
C SER A 179 -6.59 -10.91 -6.27
N GLY A 180 -6.43 -11.14 -4.97
CA GLY A 180 -7.45 -11.70 -4.08
C GLY A 180 -8.53 -10.70 -3.65
N GLY A 181 -8.36 -9.41 -3.95
CA GLY A 181 -9.27 -8.32 -3.61
C GLY A 181 -8.88 -7.53 -2.35
N VAL A 182 -9.22 -6.24 -2.35
CA VAL A 182 -9.06 -5.34 -1.21
C VAL A 182 -10.38 -4.60 -0.97
N GLU A 183 -10.93 -4.68 0.25
CA GLU A 183 -12.17 -3.99 0.57
C GLU A 183 -12.32 -3.54 2.02
N HIS A 184 -13.21 -2.57 2.26
CA HIS A 184 -13.52 -2.08 3.61
C HIS A 184 -12.27 -1.58 4.34
N VAL A 185 -11.63 -0.57 3.74
CA VAL A 185 -10.44 0.07 4.28
C VAL A 185 -10.77 1.49 4.72
N LEU A 186 -10.40 1.85 5.95
CA LEU A 186 -10.42 3.21 6.47
C LEU A 186 -8.99 3.62 6.80
N ALA A 187 -8.50 4.68 6.17
CA ALA A 187 -7.21 5.28 6.48
C ALA A 187 -7.42 6.76 6.87
N GLU A 188 -7.18 7.15 8.12
CA GLU A 188 -7.50 8.49 8.61
C GLU A 188 -6.37 9.11 9.45
N HIS A 189 -6.31 10.44 9.53
CA HIS A 189 -5.28 11.14 10.32
C HIS A 189 -3.85 10.76 9.90
N LEU A 190 -3.53 10.99 8.63
CA LEU A 190 -2.24 10.66 8.04
C LEU A 190 -1.40 11.91 7.86
N ASN A 191 -0.12 11.85 8.22
CA ASN A 191 0.82 12.96 8.09
C ASN A 191 2.08 12.52 7.33
N PHE A 192 2.16 12.86 6.05
CA PHE A 192 3.26 12.44 5.19
C PHE A 192 4.08 13.62 4.71
N PHE A 193 5.40 13.51 4.83
CA PHE A 193 6.32 14.57 4.42
C PHE A 193 7.47 14.02 3.58
N SER A 194 8.01 14.84 2.70
CA SER A 194 9.15 14.49 1.84
C SER A 194 8.94 13.18 1.06
N SER A 195 7.71 12.95 0.56
CA SER A 195 7.33 11.68 -0.07
C SER A 195 7.15 11.72 -1.58
N GLY A 196 7.30 10.56 -2.23
CA GLY A 196 7.05 10.41 -3.67
C GLY A 196 5.57 10.51 -4.05
N PHE A 197 4.70 9.90 -3.26
CA PHE A 197 3.25 9.91 -3.40
C PHE A 197 2.62 10.04 -2.00
N GLY A 198 1.59 10.87 -1.84
CA GLY A 198 0.81 10.91 -0.59
C GLY A 198 -0.05 9.67 -0.48
N ILE A 199 -0.98 9.54 -1.42
CA ILE A 199 -1.89 8.39 -1.56
C ILE A 199 -1.63 7.73 -2.91
N HIS A 200 -1.46 6.40 -2.94
CA HIS A 200 -1.19 5.65 -4.17
C HIS A 200 -1.98 4.34 -4.26
N ILE A 201 -3.02 4.31 -5.09
CA ILE A 201 -3.77 3.08 -5.39
C ILE A 201 -3.21 2.49 -6.69
N LYS A 202 -2.75 1.23 -6.63
CA LYS A 202 -1.96 0.58 -7.67
C LYS A 202 -2.66 -0.71 -8.11
N THR A 203 -2.88 -0.85 -9.40
CA THR A 203 -3.31 -2.12 -10.00
C THR A 203 -2.86 -2.18 -11.46
N ASN A 204 -3.13 -3.28 -12.14
CA ASN A 204 -2.78 -3.49 -13.54
C ASN A 204 -3.75 -4.45 -14.23
N THR A 205 -3.83 -4.40 -15.55
CA THR A 205 -4.40 -5.47 -16.37
C THR A 205 -3.68 -6.77 -16.03
N GLY A 206 -4.40 -7.86 -15.73
CA GLY A 206 -3.83 -9.10 -15.21
C GLY A 206 -4.19 -9.38 -13.77
N ARG A 207 -4.43 -8.32 -12.97
CA ARG A 207 -4.67 -8.47 -11.54
C ARG A 207 -5.97 -9.18 -11.24
N GLY A 208 -7.01 -8.99 -12.05
CA GLY A 208 -8.38 -9.34 -11.67
C GLY A 208 -8.75 -8.77 -10.30
N GLY A 209 -9.60 -9.48 -9.55
CA GLY A 209 -10.01 -9.07 -8.21
C GLY A 209 -10.72 -7.71 -8.18
N PHE A 210 -10.68 -7.06 -7.03
CA PHE A 210 -11.32 -5.76 -6.82
C PHE A 210 -10.57 -4.89 -5.81
N ILE A 211 -10.72 -3.58 -5.91
CA ILE A 211 -10.34 -2.60 -4.89
C ILE A 211 -11.59 -1.74 -4.65
N ARG A 212 -12.26 -1.92 -3.51
CA ARG A 212 -13.54 -1.23 -3.27
C ARG A 212 -13.78 -0.80 -1.84
N ASN A 213 -14.65 0.17 -1.63
CA ASN A 213 -15.00 0.68 -0.30
C ASN A 213 -13.76 1.08 0.50
N VAL A 214 -12.91 1.93 -0.11
CA VAL A 214 -11.72 2.49 0.54
C VAL A 214 -11.98 3.95 0.83
N THR A 215 -11.83 4.34 2.09
CA THR A 215 -11.92 5.74 2.53
C THR A 215 -10.57 6.18 3.05
N VAL A 216 -10.06 7.28 2.51
CA VAL A 216 -8.87 7.98 3.01
C VAL A 216 -9.27 9.38 3.44
N SER A 217 -9.10 9.72 4.72
CA SER A 217 -9.53 11.01 5.26
C SER A 217 -8.48 11.70 6.13
N ASP A 218 -8.61 13.02 6.25
CA ASP A 218 -7.83 13.83 7.20
C ASP A 218 -6.32 13.64 7.03
N VAL A 219 -5.85 13.99 5.82
CA VAL A 219 -4.46 13.79 5.39
C VAL A 219 -3.74 15.12 5.29
N THR A 220 -2.58 15.22 5.91
CA THR A 220 -1.64 16.33 5.76
C THR A 220 -0.45 15.88 4.94
N LEU A 221 -0.10 16.64 3.89
CA LEU A 221 1.01 16.39 2.99
C LEU A 221 1.95 17.59 2.97
N ASP A 222 3.26 17.37 3.15
CA ASP A 222 4.28 18.40 2.96
C ASP A 222 5.42 17.92 2.07
N SER A 223 5.77 18.71 1.06
CA SER A 223 6.92 18.43 0.18
C SER A 223 6.79 17.07 -0.51
N VAL A 224 5.56 16.76 -0.92
CA VAL A 224 5.20 15.50 -1.60
C VAL A 224 5.15 15.72 -3.11
N ARG A 225 5.76 14.82 -3.87
CA ARG A 225 5.81 14.94 -5.35
C ARG A 225 4.42 14.80 -5.98
N TYR A 226 3.67 13.75 -5.66
CA TYR A 226 2.28 13.56 -6.10
C TYR A 226 1.34 13.52 -4.91
N GLY A 227 0.35 14.42 -4.84
CA GLY A 227 -0.65 14.37 -3.77
C GLY A 227 -1.44 13.05 -3.77
N LEU A 228 -2.01 12.71 -4.92
CA LEU A 228 -2.78 11.47 -5.13
C LEU A 228 -2.43 10.81 -6.47
N ARG A 229 -2.22 9.50 -6.47
CA ARG A 229 -2.15 8.70 -7.70
C ARG A 229 -3.03 7.46 -7.59
N ILE A 230 -3.85 7.21 -8.61
CA ILE A 230 -4.64 5.98 -8.77
C ILE A 230 -4.30 5.46 -10.16
N ALA A 231 -3.63 4.32 -10.26
CA ALA A 231 -3.03 3.85 -11.50
C ALA A 231 -3.38 2.40 -11.79
N GLY A 232 -3.93 2.16 -12.97
CA GLY A 232 -4.24 0.83 -13.54
C GLY A 232 -3.16 0.29 -14.47
N ASP A 233 -1.95 0.85 -14.45
CA ASP A 233 -0.84 0.53 -15.35
C ASP A 233 0.50 0.39 -14.62
N VAL A 234 0.47 0.00 -13.34
CA VAL A 234 1.65 -0.09 -12.47
C VAL A 234 1.75 -1.42 -11.76
N GLY A 235 2.97 -1.79 -11.39
CA GLY A 235 3.28 -3.08 -10.78
C GLY A 235 3.66 -4.12 -11.85
N GLY A 236 4.69 -4.91 -11.54
CA GLY A 236 5.14 -6.01 -12.39
C GLY A 236 4.25 -7.23 -12.26
N HIS A 237 4.43 -8.19 -13.16
CA HIS A 237 3.79 -9.52 -13.16
C HIS A 237 4.82 -10.60 -12.74
N PRO A 238 4.38 -11.75 -12.21
CA PRO A 238 5.27 -12.85 -11.87
C PRO A 238 6.01 -13.31 -13.11
N ASP A 239 5.32 -13.52 -14.21
CA ASP A 239 5.91 -13.83 -15.50
C ASP A 239 4.98 -13.32 -16.62
N ASP A 240 5.31 -13.62 -17.87
CA ASP A 240 4.54 -13.15 -19.04
C ASP A 240 3.26 -13.96 -19.32
N ARG A 241 2.92 -14.96 -18.48
CA ARG A 241 1.77 -15.86 -18.66
C ARG A 241 0.50 -15.43 -17.91
N TYR A 242 0.54 -14.29 -17.23
CA TYR A 242 -0.63 -13.71 -16.58
C TYR A 242 -1.78 -13.48 -17.58
N ASP A 243 -3.02 -13.60 -17.12
CA ASP A 243 -4.19 -13.42 -17.98
C ASP A 243 -4.46 -11.93 -18.26
N ARG A 244 -4.13 -11.46 -19.46
CA ARG A 244 -4.36 -10.07 -19.89
C ARG A 244 -5.83 -9.67 -19.96
N ASN A 245 -6.77 -10.62 -19.86
CA ASN A 245 -8.20 -10.32 -19.79
C ASN A 245 -8.72 -10.26 -18.35
N ALA A 246 -7.90 -10.62 -17.35
CA ALA A 246 -8.25 -10.48 -15.94
C ALA A 246 -8.15 -9.00 -15.52
N LEU A 247 -9.24 -8.26 -15.71
CA LEU A 247 -9.31 -6.84 -15.39
C LEU A 247 -9.75 -6.61 -13.93
N PRO A 248 -9.04 -5.78 -13.16
CA PRO A 248 -9.46 -5.40 -11.82
C PRO A 248 -10.68 -4.48 -11.86
N VAL A 249 -11.54 -4.61 -10.85
CA VAL A 249 -12.60 -3.64 -10.57
C VAL A 249 -12.13 -2.66 -9.52
N VAL A 250 -12.02 -1.37 -9.85
CA VAL A 250 -11.70 -0.31 -8.88
C VAL A 250 -12.90 0.62 -8.74
N ASP A 251 -13.47 0.65 -7.54
CA ASP A 251 -14.81 1.16 -7.37
C ASP A 251 -15.12 1.61 -5.93
N GLY A 252 -15.68 2.81 -5.76
CA GLY A 252 -16.05 3.30 -4.43
C GLY A 252 -14.84 3.68 -3.58
N LEU A 253 -14.03 4.62 -4.11
CA LEU A 253 -12.91 5.21 -3.38
C LEU A 253 -13.31 6.62 -2.93
N THR A 254 -13.20 6.91 -1.63
CA THR A 254 -13.46 8.25 -1.07
C THR A 254 -12.18 8.82 -0.52
N ILE A 255 -11.73 9.97 -1.04
CA ILE A 255 -10.59 10.72 -0.55
C ILE A 255 -11.10 12.08 -0.08
N LYS A 256 -11.04 12.34 1.22
CA LYS A 256 -11.59 13.58 1.79
C LYS A 256 -10.68 14.29 2.79
N ASN A 257 -10.84 15.60 2.92
CA ASN A 257 -10.07 16.43 3.87
C ASN A 257 -8.56 16.26 3.70
N VAL A 258 -8.06 16.49 2.49
CA VAL A 258 -6.61 16.39 2.19
C VAL A 258 -6.05 17.80 2.06
N GLN A 259 -5.06 18.12 2.88
CA GLN A 259 -4.35 19.40 2.88
C GLN A 259 -2.89 19.17 2.50
N GLY A 260 -2.44 19.80 1.43
CA GLY A 260 -1.08 19.68 0.91
C GLY A 260 -0.37 21.02 0.80
N GLN A 261 0.89 21.06 1.20
CA GLN A 261 1.82 22.15 0.94
C GLN A 261 3.08 21.63 0.24
N ASN A 262 3.75 22.50 -0.52
CA ASN A 262 4.93 22.15 -1.33
C ASN A 262 4.70 20.97 -2.27
N ILE A 263 3.47 20.82 -2.79
CA ILE A 263 3.07 19.76 -3.71
C ILE A 263 3.56 20.09 -5.12
N ARG A 264 4.14 19.10 -5.81
CA ARG A 264 4.62 19.28 -7.20
C ARG A 264 3.55 18.95 -8.23
N GLU A 265 2.86 17.83 -8.06
CA GLU A 265 1.82 17.32 -8.95
C GLU A 265 0.56 17.07 -8.11
N ALA A 266 -0.57 17.68 -8.48
CA ALA A 266 -1.82 17.56 -7.71
C ALA A 266 -2.28 16.09 -7.65
N GLY A 267 -2.43 15.47 -8.81
CA GLY A 267 -2.64 14.03 -8.87
C GLY A 267 -2.86 13.47 -10.26
N SER A 268 -2.89 12.15 -10.34
CA SER A 268 -3.13 11.40 -11.57
C SER A 268 -4.03 10.21 -11.31
N ILE A 269 -5.13 10.10 -12.06
CA ILE A 269 -6.10 9.00 -11.94
C ILE A 269 -6.24 8.37 -13.32
N LYS A 270 -5.54 7.26 -13.53
CA LYS A 270 -5.52 6.54 -14.79
C LYS A 270 -6.12 5.16 -14.59
N GLY A 271 -7.36 5.00 -15.04
CA GLY A 271 -8.03 3.70 -15.11
C GLY A 271 -7.59 2.87 -16.30
N ILE A 272 -8.23 1.72 -16.46
CA ILE A 272 -8.03 0.83 -17.62
C ILE A 272 -9.18 1.10 -18.59
N ALA A 273 -8.89 1.34 -19.87
CA ALA A 273 -9.91 1.76 -20.84
C ALA A 273 -11.13 0.80 -20.94
N THR A 274 -10.89 -0.50 -20.77
CA THR A 274 -11.93 -1.56 -20.79
C THR A 274 -12.47 -1.93 -19.40
N SER A 275 -11.93 -1.35 -18.33
CA SER A 275 -12.39 -1.48 -16.94
C SER A 275 -12.16 -0.15 -16.23
N ALA A 276 -12.94 0.85 -16.63
CA ALA A 276 -12.79 2.21 -16.14
C ALA A 276 -13.03 2.24 -14.63
N PHE A 277 -12.23 3.04 -13.92
CA PHE A 277 -12.40 3.21 -12.48
C PHE A 277 -13.66 4.02 -12.22
N SER A 278 -14.44 3.64 -11.21
CA SER A 278 -15.75 4.25 -11.00
C SER A 278 -16.00 4.63 -9.54
N ARG A 279 -16.97 5.53 -9.34
CA ARG A 279 -17.33 6.07 -8.01
C ARG A 279 -16.10 6.56 -7.22
N ILE A 280 -15.24 7.31 -7.91
CA ILE A 280 -14.11 8.00 -7.28
C ILE A 280 -14.63 9.33 -6.73
N CYS A 281 -14.52 9.52 -5.41
CA CYS A 281 -14.92 10.74 -4.74
C CYS A 281 -13.71 11.50 -4.19
N LEU A 282 -13.55 12.74 -4.63
CA LEU A 282 -12.62 13.70 -4.02
C LEU A 282 -13.43 14.79 -3.31
N SER A 283 -13.19 15.04 -2.03
CA SER A 283 -13.95 16.06 -1.28
C SER A 283 -13.04 16.87 -0.36
N ASN A 284 -13.07 18.20 -0.46
CA ASN A 284 -12.22 19.08 0.35
C ASN A 284 -10.73 18.68 0.23
N VAL A 285 -10.21 18.67 -1.01
CA VAL A 285 -8.81 18.35 -1.32
C VAL A 285 -8.12 19.62 -1.78
N LYS A 286 -7.17 20.14 -1.00
CA LYS A 286 -6.44 21.38 -1.28
C LYS A 286 -4.95 21.08 -1.35
N LEU A 287 -4.36 21.19 -2.54
CA LEU A 287 -2.95 20.89 -2.78
C LEU A 287 -2.23 22.14 -3.27
N ASN A 288 -1.42 22.73 -2.39
CA ASN A 288 -0.69 23.96 -2.63
C ASN A 288 0.80 23.66 -2.84
N GLY A 289 1.49 24.52 -3.58
CA GLY A 289 2.94 24.40 -3.83
C GLY A 289 3.62 25.77 -3.78
N GLY A 290 4.93 25.79 -3.49
CA GLY A 290 5.73 27.02 -3.54
C GLY A 290 5.86 27.61 -4.96
N ALA A 291 5.68 26.76 -5.98
CA ALA A 291 5.45 27.14 -7.38
C ALA A 291 4.09 26.59 -7.84
N ALA A 292 3.65 26.95 -9.05
CA ALA A 292 2.39 26.45 -9.60
C ALA A 292 2.36 24.91 -9.62
N VAL A 293 1.41 24.33 -8.88
CA VAL A 293 1.18 22.88 -8.80
C VAL A 293 0.70 22.39 -10.16
N ARG A 294 1.31 21.31 -10.68
CA ARG A 294 0.85 20.74 -11.95
C ARG A 294 -0.57 20.17 -11.80
N PRO A 295 -1.45 20.44 -12.77
CA PRO A 295 -2.86 20.09 -12.66
C PRO A 295 -3.09 18.58 -12.71
N TRP A 296 -4.31 18.18 -12.34
CA TRP A 296 -4.75 16.80 -12.38
C TRP A 296 -4.71 16.21 -13.78
N LYS A 297 -4.45 14.90 -13.88
CA LYS A 297 -4.56 14.12 -15.12
C LYS A 297 -5.47 12.93 -14.89
N CYS A 298 -6.52 12.81 -15.69
CA CYS A 298 -7.47 11.71 -15.59
C CYS A 298 -7.65 11.00 -16.92
N GLU A 299 -7.87 9.69 -16.86
CA GLU A 299 -8.16 8.84 -18.01
C GLU A 299 -8.96 7.63 -17.51
N ALA A 300 -9.99 7.23 -18.28
CA ALA A 300 -10.81 6.04 -18.00
C ALA A 300 -11.31 5.98 -16.53
N VAL A 301 -11.87 7.09 -16.06
CA VAL A 301 -12.41 7.21 -14.69
C VAL A 301 -13.74 7.95 -14.69
N SER A 302 -14.59 7.65 -13.71
CA SER A 302 -15.81 8.39 -13.43
C SER A 302 -15.98 8.62 -11.92
N GLY A 303 -16.57 9.75 -11.56
CA GLY A 303 -16.72 10.13 -10.16
C GLY A 303 -17.24 11.54 -9.95
N ALA A 304 -16.96 12.07 -8.77
CA ALA A 304 -17.27 13.43 -8.37
C ALA A 304 -16.14 14.07 -7.56
N ALA A 305 -15.98 15.37 -7.74
CA ALA A 305 -15.03 16.20 -7.02
C ALA A 305 -15.76 17.41 -6.42
N LEU A 306 -15.69 17.58 -5.11
CA LEU A 306 -16.31 18.64 -4.34
C LEU A 306 -15.22 19.45 -3.63
N ASP A 307 -15.21 20.76 -3.87
CA ASP A 307 -14.26 21.68 -3.22
C ASP A 307 -12.77 21.28 -3.39
N VAL A 308 -12.37 20.89 -4.60
CA VAL A 308 -11.00 20.44 -4.92
C VAL A 308 -10.17 21.57 -5.55
N GLN A 309 -8.95 21.77 -5.06
CA GLN A 309 -7.97 22.72 -5.59
C GLN A 309 -6.58 22.05 -5.67
N PRO A 310 -5.85 22.13 -6.81
CA PRO A 310 -6.24 22.74 -8.09
C PRO A 310 -7.48 22.09 -8.72
N SER A 311 -8.13 22.77 -9.66
CA SER A 311 -9.38 22.30 -10.27
C SER A 311 -9.26 20.85 -10.76
N PRO A 312 -10.24 19.99 -10.43
CA PRO A 312 -10.21 18.57 -10.78
C PRO A 312 -10.41 18.36 -12.29
N CYS A 313 -10.15 17.13 -12.75
CA CYS A 313 -10.45 16.73 -14.13
C CYS A 313 -11.97 16.73 -14.41
N THR A 314 -12.35 16.92 -15.66
CA THR A 314 -13.76 16.88 -16.13
C THR A 314 -14.43 15.52 -15.94
N GLU A 315 -13.65 14.44 -15.93
CA GLU A 315 -14.09 13.07 -15.67
C GLU A 315 -14.69 12.90 -14.27
N LEU A 316 -14.33 13.80 -13.34
CA LEU A 316 -14.82 13.83 -11.96
C LEU A 316 -15.90 14.90 -11.74
N THR A 317 -16.61 15.34 -12.77
CA THR A 317 -17.70 16.33 -12.65
C THR A 317 -19.08 15.76 -12.99
N SER A 318 -19.28 14.44 -12.87
CA SER A 318 -20.57 13.82 -13.19
C SER A 318 -21.65 14.14 -12.13
N THR A 319 -22.87 14.47 -12.58
CA THR A 319 -24.02 14.73 -11.69
C THR A 319 -24.50 13.48 -10.96
N SER A 320 -24.36 12.30 -11.56
CA SER A 320 -24.63 11.01 -10.91
C SER A 320 -23.61 10.65 -9.83
N GLY A 321 -22.35 11.05 -9.98
CA GLY A 321 -21.31 10.86 -8.98
C GLY A 321 -21.49 11.72 -7.72
N MET A 322 -22.19 12.85 -7.84
CA MET A 322 -22.40 13.78 -6.72
C MET A 322 -23.18 13.14 -5.56
N SER A 323 -24.17 12.27 -5.83
CA SER A 323 -24.95 11.62 -4.76
C SER A 323 -24.12 10.66 -3.91
N PHE A 324 -23.16 9.95 -4.53
CA PHE A 324 -22.20 9.10 -3.83
C PHE A 324 -21.27 9.97 -2.97
N CYS A 325 -20.71 11.04 -3.54
CA CYS A 325 -19.82 11.92 -2.79
C CYS A 325 -20.49 12.62 -1.61
N THR A 326 -21.75 13.06 -1.75
CA THR A 326 -22.48 13.76 -0.68
C THR A 326 -22.93 12.85 0.44
N ASN A 327 -23.21 11.57 0.16
CA ASN A 327 -23.56 10.60 1.20
C ASN A 327 -22.33 10.12 1.99
N SER A 328 -21.12 10.37 1.48
CA SER A 328 -19.84 10.04 2.12
C SER A 328 -19.25 11.21 2.93
N LEU A 329 -19.89 12.39 2.88
CA LEU A 329 -19.56 13.58 3.69
C LEU A 329 -20.16 13.45 5.09
#